data_AF-A0AAU6AV31-F1
#
_entry.id   AF-A0AAU6AV31-F1
#
_cell.length_a   1.000
_cell.length_b   1.000
_cell.length_c   1.000
_cell.angle_alpha   90.00
_cell.angle_beta   90.00
_cell.angle_gamma   90.00
#
_symmetry.space_group_name_H-M   'P 1'
#
loop_
_entity.id
_entity.type
_entity.pdbx_description
1 polymer ?
#
loop_
_entity_poly.entity_id
_entity_poly.type
_entity_poly.pdbx_seq_one_letter_code
_entity_poly.pdbx_strand_id
1 'polypeptide(L)'
;MFGFSLDHLLVLLVAGLFILGPERLPESARWLAQTVQRVRGFASGAQEQLRAELGPEFQELRKPLQDLQALREFNPRTAVTRYLLDDSTPAQPPAATATAAMTPLRAGERAPIDPDAT
;
A
#
# COMPACT_ATOMS: atom_id res chain seq x y z
N MET A 1 9.24 7.00 8.44
CA MET A 1 9.28 5.53 8.40
C MET A 1 7.85 5.03 8.24
N PHE A 2 7.44 4.75 7.01
CA PHE A 2 6.07 4.32 6.72
C PHE A 2 6.06 2.79 6.65
N GLY A 3 5.37 2.14 7.58
CA GLY A 3 5.16 0.69 7.62
C GLY A 3 4.19 0.22 6.53
N PHE A 4 4.42 0.67 5.29
CA PHE A 4 3.60 0.36 4.12
C PHE A 4 4.42 -0.51 3.18
N SER A 5 4.58 -1.77 3.54
CA SER A 5 5.21 -2.79 2.71
C SER A 5 4.15 -3.66 2.04
N LEU A 6 4.56 -4.45 1.04
CA LEU A 6 3.65 -5.22 0.20
C LEU A 6 2.84 -6.26 0.97
N ASP A 7 3.40 -6.79 2.04
CA ASP A 7 2.74 -7.67 3.00
C ASP A 7 1.49 -6.99 3.60
N HIS A 8 1.61 -5.74 4.03
CA HIS A 8 0.48 -4.97 4.55
C HIS A 8 -0.56 -4.66 3.46
N LEU A 9 -0.10 -4.39 2.23
CA LEU A 9 -1.00 -4.19 1.09
C LEU A 9 -1.79 -5.46 0.76
N LEU A 10 -1.16 -6.64 0.82
CA LEU A 10 -1.81 -7.94 0.62
C LEU A 10 -2.87 -8.19 1.69
N VAL A 11 -2.54 -7.95 2.96
CA VAL A 11 -3.49 -8.08 4.07
C VAL A 11 -4.68 -7.12 3.89
N LEU A 12 -4.42 -5.87 3.51
CA LEU A 12 -5.47 -4.89 3.24
C LEU A 12 -6.36 -5.31 2.06
N LEU A 13 -5.77 -5.88 1.01
CA LEU A 13 -6.50 -6.39 -0.15
C LEU A 13 -7.43 -7.53 0.28
N VAL A 14 -6.91 -8.53 0.99
CA VAL A 14 -7.71 -9.66 1.49
C VAL A 14 -8.81 -9.20 2.44
N ALA A 15 -8.49 -8.30 3.39
CA ALA A 15 -9.48 -7.73 4.30
C ALA A 15 -10.57 -6.95 3.55
N GLY A 16 -10.20 -6.16 2.54
CA GLY A 16 -11.13 -5.46 1.67
C GLY A 16 -12.03 -6.42 0.88
N LEU A 17 -11.45 -7.50 0.33
CA LEU A 17 -12.20 -8.56 -0.36
C LEU A 17 -13.18 -9.27 0.58
N PHE A 18 -12.79 -9.49 1.83
CA PHE A 18 -13.64 -10.16 2.83
C PHE A 18 -14.79 -9.27 3.32
N ILE A 19 -14.49 -8.01 3.68
CA ILE A 19 -15.47 -7.07 4.24
C ILE A 19 -16.49 -6.65 3.19
N LEU A 20 -16.02 -6.30 1.99
CA LEU A 20 -16.89 -5.75 0.94
C LEU A 20 -17.41 -6.83 -0.01
N GLY A 21 -16.67 -7.94 -0.14
CA GLY A 21 -16.91 -8.99 -1.14
C GLY A 21 -16.09 -8.78 -2.41
N PRO A 22 -15.56 -9.86 -3.04
CA PRO A 22 -14.70 -9.77 -4.22
C PRO A 22 -15.41 -9.17 -5.45
N GLU A 23 -16.73 -9.33 -5.55
CA GLU A 23 -17.52 -8.77 -6.65
C GLU A 23 -17.82 -7.27 -6.48
N ARG A 24 -17.84 -6.76 -5.25
CA ARG A 24 -18.23 -5.38 -4.93
C ARG A 24 -17.07 -4.39 -5.00
N LEU A 25 -15.85 -4.86 -4.76
CA LEU A 25 -14.64 -4.05 -4.89
C LEU A 25 -14.42 -3.46 -6.29
N PRO A 26 -14.44 -4.25 -7.38
CA PRO A 26 -14.22 -3.71 -8.72
C PRO A 26 -15.34 -2.75 -9.13
N GLU A 27 -16.59 -3.02 -8.71
CA GLU A 27 -17.73 -2.14 -8.93
C GLU A 27 -17.56 -0.80 -8.20
N SER A 28 -17.23 -0.83 -6.90
CA SER A 28 -16.97 0.36 -6.07
C SER A 28 -15.79 1.20 -6.59
N ALA A 29 -14.70 0.54 -6.99
CA ALA A 29 -13.52 1.20 -7.54
C ALA A 29 -13.84 1.94 -8.85
N ARG A 30 -14.70 1.36 -9.71
CA ARG A 30 -15.16 2.01 -10.94
C ARG A 30 -15.97 3.26 -10.63
N TRP A 31 -16.89 3.19 -9.66
CA TRP A 31 -17.68 4.36 -9.25
C TRP A 31 -16.79 5.49 -8.72
N LEU A 32 -15.84 5.16 -7.84
CA LEU A 32 -14.84 6.13 -7.35
C LEU A 32 -14.02 6.74 -8.48
N ALA A 33 -13.52 5.92 -9.40
CA ALA A 33 -12.74 6.39 -10.54
C ALA A 33 -13.53 7.38 -11.41
N GLN A 34 -14.80 7.07 -11.69
CA GLN A 34 -15.68 7.97 -12.44
C GLN A 34 -15.96 9.26 -11.68
N THR A 35 -16.21 9.19 -10.38
CA THR A 35 -16.42 10.36 -9.53
C THR A 35 -15.19 11.26 -9.51
N VAL A 36 -14.00 10.69 -9.35
CA VAL A 36 -12.73 11.43 -9.40
C VAL A 36 -12.52 12.09 -10.75
N GLN A 37 -12.81 11.39 -11.86
CA GLN A 37 -12.72 11.98 -13.20
C GLN A 37 -13.68 13.16 -13.38
N ARG A 38 -14.92 13.05 -12.90
CA ARG A 38 -15.91 14.14 -12.93
C ARG A 38 -15.44 15.33 -12.11
N VAL A 39 -15.03 15.10 -10.86
CA VAL A 39 -14.51 16.15 -9.96
C VAL A 39 -13.30 16.85 -10.60
N ARG A 40 -12.38 16.10 -11.21
CA ARG A 40 -11.23 16.68 -11.91
C ARG A 40 -11.66 17.55 -13.09
N GLY A 41 -12.67 17.13 -13.86
CA GLY A 41 -13.26 17.92 -14.94
C GLY A 41 -13.86 19.24 -14.44
N PHE A 42 -14.64 19.20 -13.36
CA PHE A 42 -15.19 20.39 -12.71
C PHE A 42 -14.10 21.32 -12.19
N ALA A 43 -13.08 20.76 -11.54
CA ALA A 43 -11.95 21.54 -11.02
C ALA A 43 -11.18 22.24 -12.16
N SER A 44 -10.94 21.56 -13.28
CA SER A 44 -10.28 22.19 -14.44
C SER A 44 -11.13 23.29 -15.07
N GLY A 45 -12.46 23.12 -15.16
CA GLY A 45 -13.36 24.14 -15.70
C GLY A 45 -13.40 25.39 -14.83
N ALA A 46 -13.53 25.21 -13.51
CA ALA A 46 -13.46 26.31 -12.56
C ALA A 46 -12.10 27.01 -12.60
N GLN A 47 -11.00 26.25 -12.70
CA GLN A 47 -9.65 26.80 -12.84
C GLN A 47 -9.50 27.68 -14.09
N GLU A 48 -10.06 27.26 -15.22
CA GLU A 48 -10.06 28.03 -16.47
C GLU A 48 -10.85 29.34 -16.32
N GLN A 49 -11.98 29.29 -15.62
CA GLN A 49 -12.84 30.43 -15.37
C GLN A 49 -12.20 31.45 -14.41
N LEU A 50 -11.57 30.96 -13.34
CA LEU A 50 -10.77 31.79 -12.43
C LEU A 50 -9.56 32.40 -13.16
N ARG A 51 -8.94 31.67 -14.08
CA ARG A 51 -7.84 32.18 -14.91
C ARG A 51 -8.30 33.30 -15.85
N ALA A 52 -9.51 33.19 -16.39
CA ALA A 52 -10.10 34.20 -17.26
C ALA A 52 -10.49 35.48 -16.50
N GLU A 53 -10.95 35.36 -15.25
CA GLU A 53 -11.43 36.51 -14.44
C GLU A 53 -10.34 37.18 -13.59
N LEU A 54 -9.38 36.42 -13.03
CA LEU A 54 -8.35 36.94 -12.11
C LEU A 54 -7.03 37.31 -12.80
N GLY A 55 -6.86 36.95 -14.08
CA GLY A 55 -5.66 37.31 -14.85
C GLY A 55 -4.34 36.85 -14.20
N PRO A 56 -3.29 37.70 -14.14
CA PRO A 56 -1.93 37.31 -13.76
C PRO A 56 -1.78 36.77 -12.32
N GLU A 57 -2.73 37.04 -11.42
CA GLU A 57 -2.69 36.51 -10.04
C GLU A 57 -2.86 34.98 -9.98
N PHE A 58 -3.44 34.38 -11.02
CA PHE A 58 -3.51 32.92 -11.15
C PHE A 58 -2.11 32.26 -11.32
N GLN A 59 -1.12 32.99 -11.84
CA GLN A 59 0.23 32.46 -12.04
C GLN A 59 0.98 32.21 -10.73
N GLU A 60 0.67 32.96 -9.66
CA GLU A 60 1.27 32.73 -8.34
C GLU A 60 0.76 31.44 -7.71
N LEU A 61 -0.52 31.09 -7.92
CA LEU A 61 -1.12 29.83 -7.46
C LEU A 61 -0.64 28.62 -8.27
N ARG A 62 -0.16 28.83 -9.50
CA ARG A 62 0.33 27.75 -10.36
C ARG A 62 1.61 27.10 -9.82
N LYS A 63 2.52 27.86 -9.21
CA LYS A 63 3.76 27.31 -8.60
C LYS A 63 3.48 26.25 -7.52
N PRO A 64 2.68 26.52 -6.49
CA PRO A 64 2.36 25.53 -5.46
C PRO A 64 1.53 24.36 -6.01
N LEU A 65 0.66 24.59 -7.00
CA LEU A 65 -0.07 23.50 -7.66
C LEU A 65 0.85 22.56 -8.45
N GLN A 66 1.87 23.10 -9.11
CA GLN A 66 2.87 22.31 -9.83
C GLN A 66 3.75 21.49 -8.88
N ASP A 67 4.14 22.04 -7.74
CA ASP A 67 4.86 21.28 -6.71
C ASP A 67 4.04 20.08 -6.23
N LEU A 68 2.75 20.27 -5.93
CA LEU A 68 1.86 19.18 -5.53
C LEU A 68 1.63 18.14 -6.64
N GLN A 69 1.69 18.56 -7.91
CA GLN A 69 1.65 17.65 -9.05
C GLN A 69 2.95 16.85 -9.19
N ALA A 70 4.12 17.48 -9.01
CA ALA A 70 5.42 16.81 -9.05
C ALA A 70 5.53 15.70 -7.98
N LEU A 71 4.97 15.92 -6.78
CA LEU A 71 4.88 14.87 -5.76
C LEU A 71 3.97 13.69 -6.19
N ARG A 72 2.98 13.94 -7.05
CA ARG A 72 2.03 12.93 -7.55
C ARG A 72 2.50 12.22 -8.81
N GLU A 73 3.52 12.73 -9.49
CA GLU A 73 4.17 12.09 -10.64
C GLU A 73 4.95 10.82 -10.27
N PHE A 74 5.13 10.53 -8.98
CA PHE A 74 5.42 9.17 -8.50
C PHE A 74 4.26 8.24 -8.87
N ASN A 75 4.31 7.75 -10.11
CA ASN A 75 3.21 7.06 -10.75
C ASN A 75 2.91 5.76 -9.98
N PRO A 76 1.78 5.67 -9.26
CA PRO A 76 1.51 4.55 -8.37
C PRO A 76 1.37 3.24 -9.15
N ARG A 77 0.95 3.32 -10.42
CA ARG A 77 0.97 2.17 -11.33
C ARG A 77 2.37 1.60 -11.49
N THR A 78 3.34 2.46 -11.80
CA THR A 78 4.74 2.02 -11.95
C THR A 78 5.26 1.43 -10.65
N ALA A 79 4.95 2.04 -9.50
CA ALA A 79 5.33 1.50 -8.20
C ALA A 79 4.74 0.11 -7.96
N VAL A 80 3.41 -0.05 -8.10
CA VAL A 80 2.73 -1.35 -7.93
C VAL A 80 3.25 -2.39 -8.92
N THR A 81 3.46 -2.04 -10.18
CA THR A 81 4.03 -2.93 -11.18
C THR A 81 5.46 -3.35 -10.81
N ARG A 82 6.32 -2.41 -10.38
CA ARG A 82 7.67 -2.75 -9.91
C ARG A 82 7.61 -3.72 -8.73
N TYR A 83 6.78 -3.42 -7.74
CA TYR A 83 6.63 -4.27 -6.57
C TYR A 83 6.05 -5.66 -6.87
N LEU A 84 5.09 -5.79 -7.79
CA LEU A 84 4.54 -7.10 -8.18
C LEU A 84 5.50 -7.92 -9.05
N LEU A 85 6.30 -7.28 -9.91
CA LEU A 85 7.27 -7.96 -10.77
C LEU A 85 8.57 -8.32 -10.02
N ASP A 86 9.00 -7.52 -9.06
CA ASP A 86 10.23 -7.71 -8.29
C ASP A 86 10.08 -8.82 -7.23
N ASP A 87 8.92 -8.90 -6.55
CA ASP A 87 8.59 -10.00 -5.61
C ASP A 87 8.20 -11.33 -6.28
N SER A 88 8.13 -11.39 -7.63
CA SER A 88 7.91 -12.64 -8.37
C SER A 88 9.15 -13.53 -8.46
N THR A 89 10.29 -13.12 -7.87
CA THR A 89 11.36 -14.06 -7.54
C THR A 89 10.94 -14.73 -6.25
N PRO A 90 10.47 -16.00 -6.26
CA PRO A 90 10.08 -16.64 -5.03
C PRO A 90 11.33 -16.69 -4.16
N ALA A 91 11.33 -15.92 -3.08
CA ALA A 91 12.21 -16.17 -1.96
C ALA A 91 11.98 -17.62 -1.59
N GLN A 92 12.98 -18.46 -1.87
CA GLN A 92 13.07 -19.78 -1.29
C GLN A 92 12.79 -19.60 0.20
N PRO A 93 11.73 -20.20 0.75
CA PRO A 93 11.43 -20.00 2.16
C PRO A 93 12.70 -20.38 2.92
N PRO A 94 13.22 -19.53 3.83
CA PRO A 94 14.19 -20.03 4.78
C PRO A 94 13.47 -21.19 5.46
N ALA A 95 14.05 -22.38 5.35
CA ALA A 95 13.49 -23.60 5.92
C ALA A 95 12.98 -23.27 7.32
N ALA A 96 11.65 -23.18 7.46
CA ALA A 96 10.99 -23.05 8.74
C ALA A 96 11.12 -24.40 9.43
N THR A 97 12.34 -24.74 9.85
CA THR A 97 12.63 -25.74 10.86
C THR A 97 12.42 -25.07 12.21
N ALA A 98 11.17 -24.67 12.46
CA ALA A 98 10.76 -24.10 13.74
C ALA A 98 9.39 -24.65 14.13
N THR A 99 9.21 -25.97 13.99
CA THR A 99 8.21 -26.75 14.74
C THR A 99 8.65 -28.21 14.77
N ALA A 100 9.67 -28.54 15.57
CA ALA A 100 9.98 -29.89 16.03
C ALA A 100 10.99 -29.76 17.17
N ALA A 101 10.81 -30.23 18.38
CA ALA A 101 9.68 -30.85 19.06
C ALA A 101 10.02 -30.69 20.55
N MET A 102 9.05 -30.38 21.41
CA MET A 102 9.20 -30.67 22.83
C MET A 102 9.28 -32.19 22.96
N THR A 103 10.50 -32.73 22.85
CA THR A 103 10.74 -34.15 23.04
C THR A 103 10.59 -34.40 24.53
N PRO A 104 9.61 -35.18 25.00
CA PRO A 104 9.51 -35.49 26.41
C PRO A 104 10.79 -36.22 26.83
N LEU A 105 11.39 -35.76 27.93
CA LEU A 105 12.61 -36.36 28.50
C LEU A 105 12.36 -37.85 28.74
N ARG A 106 13.32 -38.70 28.35
CA ARG A 106 13.20 -40.14 28.59
C ARG A 106 13.33 -40.42 30.09
N ALA A 107 12.67 -41.47 30.58
CA ALA A 107 12.71 -41.82 32.00
C ALA A 107 14.17 -42.06 32.46
N GLY A 108 14.68 -41.16 33.32
CA GLY A 108 16.06 -41.17 33.82
C GLY A 108 16.98 -40.09 33.24
N GLU A 109 16.52 -39.28 32.29
CA GLU A 109 17.28 -38.16 31.73
C GLU A 109 17.13 -36.92 32.63
N ARG A 110 18.25 -36.36 33.09
CA ARG A 110 18.24 -35.12 33.89
C ARG A 110 18.01 -33.93 32.97
N ALA A 111 17.09 -33.06 33.38
CA ALA A 111 16.79 -31.84 32.65
C ALA A 111 18.06 -30.97 32.52
N PRO A 112 18.30 -30.35 31.34
CA PRO A 112 19.37 -29.38 31.17
C PRO A 112 19.23 -28.27 32.21
N ILE A 113 20.25 -28.10 33.06
CA ILE A 113 20.28 -26.99 34.02
C ILE A 113 20.80 -25.76 33.30
N ASP A 114 20.04 -24.68 33.39
CA ASP A 114 20.40 -23.36 32.92
C ASP A 114 21.28 -22.66 33.99
N PRO A 115 22.58 -22.40 33.71
CA PRO A 115 23.49 -21.76 34.65
C PRO A 115 23.27 -20.25 34.78
N ASP A 116 22.44 -19.62 33.93
CA ASP A 116 22.16 -18.18 33.96
C ASP A 116 20.92 -17.83 34.80
N ALA A 117 20.28 -18.81 35.44
CA ALA A 117 19.23 -18.58 36.43
C ALA A 117 19.86 -18.21 37.80
N THR A 118 20.13 -16.92 38.04
CA THR A 118 20.43 -16.33 39.36
C THR A 118 19.76 -14.96 39.49
#